data_AF-A0A818PV78-F1
#
_entry.id   AF-A0A818PV78-F1
#
_cell.length_a   1.000
_cell.length_b   1.000
_cell.length_c   1.000
_cell.angle_alpha   90.00
_cell.angle_beta   90.00
_cell.angle_gamma   90.00
#
_symmetry.space_group_name_H-M   'P 1'
#
loop_
_entity.id
_entity.type
_entity.pdbx_description
1 polymer ?
#
loop_
_entity_poly.entity_id
_entity_poly.type
_entity_poly.pdbx_seq_one_letter_code
_entity_poly.pdbx_strand_id
1 'polypeptide(L)'
;MFSSSEPVITTPTDQVSVTVVRKSDGHSMTFVLDAKTHIHDLKHELKRRLKPRYEQGCRLIFRNKVLKGKHTLKHYGIKKGVNDQAISMDDTKEWKSSSSSSDSDQDK
;
A
#
# COMPACT_ATOMS: atom_id res chain seq x y z
N MET A 1 37.09 -7.27 -22.70
CA MET A 1 35.68 -7.55 -23.06
C MET A 1 34.92 -7.71 -21.74
N PHE A 2 34.27 -6.66 -21.25
CA PHE A 2 33.53 -6.74 -19.98
C PHE A 2 32.07 -7.07 -20.28
N SER A 3 31.62 -8.22 -19.75
CA SER A 3 30.25 -8.70 -19.84
C SER A 3 29.26 -7.60 -19.47
N SER A 4 28.37 -7.29 -20.41
CA SER A 4 27.13 -6.58 -20.15
C SER A 4 26.29 -7.37 -19.15
N SER A 5 26.35 -7.02 -17.87
CA SER A 5 25.27 -7.35 -16.94
C SER A 5 24.18 -6.30 -17.14
N GLU A 6 23.37 -6.49 -18.17
CA GLU A 6 22.10 -5.80 -18.27
C GLU A 6 21.25 -6.22 -17.06
N PRO A 7 20.72 -5.27 -16.26
CA PRO A 7 19.74 -5.63 -15.25
C PRO A 7 18.55 -6.25 -15.98
N VAL A 8 18.18 -7.48 -15.60
CA VAL A 8 16.95 -8.12 -16.07
C VAL A 8 15.80 -7.19 -15.71
N ILE A 9 15.39 -6.35 -16.67
CA ILE A 9 14.16 -5.60 -16.60
C ILE A 9 13.09 -6.68 -16.71
N THR A 10 12.69 -7.21 -15.57
CA THR A 10 11.59 -8.18 -15.47
C THR A 10 10.37 -7.43 -15.96
N THR A 11 10.06 -7.57 -17.25
CA THR A 11 8.87 -6.99 -17.86
C THR A 11 7.68 -7.53 -17.09
N PRO A 12 6.91 -6.69 -16.36
CA PRO A 12 5.79 -7.17 -15.58
C PRO A 12 4.70 -7.59 -16.58
N THR A 13 4.59 -8.89 -16.80
CA THR A 13 3.68 -9.49 -17.77
C THR A 13 2.22 -9.41 -17.30
N ASP A 14 1.99 -9.10 -16.01
CA ASP A 14 0.68 -9.05 -15.38
C ASP A 14 0.45 -7.72 -14.63
N GLN A 15 0.59 -6.61 -15.34
CA GLN A 15 0.27 -5.28 -14.82
C GLN A 15 -1.24 -5.12 -14.55
N VAL A 16 -1.56 -4.59 -13.38
CA VAL A 16 -2.90 -4.27 -12.86
C VAL A 16 -2.99 -2.78 -12.54
N SER A 17 -4.09 -2.16 -12.93
CA SER A 17 -4.41 -0.77 -12.61
C SER A 17 -5.24 -0.72 -11.31
N VAL A 18 -4.77 0.06 -10.35
CA VAL A 18 -5.37 0.18 -9.02
C VAL A 18 -5.53 1.65 -8.69
N THR A 19 -6.76 2.08 -8.42
CA THR A 19 -7.04 3.47 -8.05
C THR A 19 -7.13 3.57 -6.53
N VAL A 20 -6.24 4.35 -5.92
CA VAL A 20 -6.22 4.58 -4.48
C VAL A 20 -6.87 5.91 -4.18
N VAL A 21 -7.97 5.91 -3.44
CA VAL A 21 -8.72 7.10 -3.05
C VAL A 21 -8.42 7.44 -1.61
N ARG A 22 -7.79 8.60 -1.38
CA ARG A 22 -7.48 9.11 -0.05
C ARG A 22 -8.73 9.64 0.61
N LYS A 23 -9.08 9.12 1.79
CA LYS A 23 -10.29 9.54 2.52
C LYS A 23 -10.17 10.93 3.16
N SER A 24 -8.96 11.37 3.52
CA SER A 24 -8.80 12.68 4.16
C SER A 24 -9.12 13.86 3.25
N ASP A 25 -8.87 13.71 1.94
CA ASP A 25 -8.93 14.82 0.97
C ASP A 25 -9.82 14.49 -0.25
N GLY A 26 -10.21 13.22 -0.42
CA GLY A 26 -10.90 12.74 -1.61
C GLY A 26 -9.98 12.48 -2.81
N HIS A 27 -8.68 12.82 -2.71
CA HIS A 27 -7.73 12.65 -3.79
C HIS A 27 -7.57 11.19 -4.22
N SER A 28 -7.84 10.90 -5.49
CA SER A 28 -7.68 9.58 -6.11
C SER A 28 -6.44 9.51 -6.98
N MET A 29 -5.70 8.41 -6.91
CA MET A 29 -4.48 8.22 -7.67
C MET A 29 -4.37 6.79 -8.20
N THR A 30 -4.16 6.67 -9.50
CA THR A 30 -4.07 5.36 -10.17
C THR A 30 -2.62 4.90 -10.26
N PHE A 31 -2.37 3.67 -9.82
CA PHE A 31 -1.09 2.98 -9.89
C PHE A 31 -1.19 1.82 -10.85
N VAL A 32 -0.16 1.63 -11.66
CA VAL A 32 -0.02 0.45 -12.52
C VAL A 32 1.10 -0.40 -11.92
N LEU A 33 0.73 -1.53 -11.32
CA LEU A 33 1.63 -2.40 -10.56
C LEU A 33 1.49 -3.84 -11.03
N ASP A 34 2.40 -4.75 -10.67
CA ASP A 34 2.25 -6.16 -11.00
C ASP A 34 1.24 -6.83 -10.05
N ALA A 35 0.46 -7.80 -10.52
CA ALA A 35 -0.48 -8.53 -9.65
C ALA A 35 0.22 -9.26 -8.48
N LYS A 36 1.51 -9.58 -8.64
CA LYS A 36 2.37 -10.18 -7.60
C LYS A 36 2.96 -9.15 -6.64
N THR A 37 2.83 -7.85 -6.92
CA THR A 37 3.30 -6.80 -6.02
C THR A 37 2.61 -6.91 -4.66
N HIS A 38 3.40 -6.77 -3.59
CA HIS A 38 2.89 -6.78 -2.24
C HIS A 38 2.19 -5.46 -1.91
N ILE A 39 1.17 -5.56 -1.06
CA ILE A 39 0.51 -4.37 -0.52
C ILE A 39 1.49 -3.50 0.27
N HIS A 40 2.54 -4.10 0.85
CA HIS A 40 3.60 -3.36 1.53
C HIS A 40 4.30 -2.35 0.59
N ASP A 41 4.71 -2.79 -0.60
CA ASP A 41 5.35 -1.92 -1.60
C ASP A 41 4.40 -0.82 -2.09
N LEU A 42 3.13 -1.16 -2.35
CA LEU A 42 2.11 -0.17 -2.71
C LEU A 42 1.96 0.89 -1.59
N LYS A 43 1.93 0.48 -0.33
CA LYS A 43 1.89 1.42 0.80
C LYS A 43 3.12 2.31 0.84
N HIS A 44 4.30 1.75 0.58
CA HIS A 44 5.54 2.52 0.57
C HIS A 44 5.54 3.57 -0.55
N GLU A 45 5.08 3.21 -1.75
CA GLU A 45 4.95 4.15 -2.87
C GLU A 45 3.89 5.23 -2.60
N LEU A 46 2.75 4.85 -2.02
CA LEU A 46 1.73 5.80 -1.57
C LEU A 46 2.28 6.77 -0.53
N LYS A 47 3.05 6.28 0.46
CA LYS A 47 3.69 7.14 1.46
C LYS A 47 4.65 8.13 0.82
N ARG A 48 5.45 7.69 -0.15
CA ARG A 48 6.38 8.56 -0.88
C ARG A 48 5.66 9.64 -1.70
N ARG A 49 4.57 9.28 -2.38
CA ARG A 49 3.89 10.19 -3.32
C ARG A 49 2.83 11.09 -2.67
N LEU A 50 1.97 10.53 -1.81
CA LEU A 50 0.87 11.26 -1.17
C LEU A 50 1.27 11.93 0.15
N LYS A 51 2.44 11.59 0.72
CA LYS A 51 2.91 12.05 2.04
C LYS A 51 1.76 12.11 3.06
N PRO A 52 1.29 10.95 3.56
CA PRO A 52 0.17 10.89 4.49
C PRO A 52 0.43 11.78 5.71
N ARG A 53 -0.65 12.28 6.30
CA ARG A 53 -0.55 13.17 7.48
C ARG A 53 0.12 12.47 8.66
N TYR A 54 0.01 11.15 8.72
CA TYR A 54 0.60 10.32 9.74
C TYR A 54 1.47 9.23 9.10
N GLU A 55 2.67 9.02 9.66
CA GLU A 55 3.64 8.05 9.13
C GLU A 55 3.12 6.60 9.23
N GLN A 56 2.36 6.28 10.27
CA GLN A 56 1.66 5.01 10.44
C GLN A 56 0.22 5.04 9.92
N GLY A 57 -0.16 6.15 9.30
CA GLY A 57 -1.49 6.52 8.84
C GLY A 57 -1.94 5.91 7.50
N CYS A 58 -1.59 4.67 7.16
CA CYS A 58 -1.91 4.13 5.82
C CYS A 58 -2.71 2.83 5.88
N ARG A 59 -4.00 2.96 6.19
CA ARG A 59 -4.92 1.81 6.16
C ARG A 59 -5.63 1.73 4.81
N LEU A 60 -5.14 0.83 3.97
CA LEU A 60 -5.76 0.52 2.69
C LEU A 60 -6.95 -0.42 2.90
N ILE A 61 -8.10 -0.07 2.33
CA ILE A 61 -9.36 -0.79 2.45
C ILE A 61 -9.88 -1.06 1.04
N PHE A 62 -10.19 -2.31 0.73
CA PHE A 62 -10.73 -2.74 -0.55
C PHE A 62 -11.85 -3.74 -0.30
N ARG A 63 -13.03 -3.53 -0.90
CA ARG A 63 -14.21 -4.40 -0.69
C ARG A 63 -14.51 -4.66 0.80
N ASN A 64 -14.52 -3.59 1.61
CA ASN A 64 -14.69 -3.64 3.08
C ASN A 64 -13.61 -4.46 3.84
N LYS A 65 -12.53 -4.87 3.18
CA LYS A 65 -11.41 -5.59 3.79
C LYS A 65 -10.19 -4.71 3.89
N VAL A 66 -9.53 -4.78 5.03
CA VAL A 66 -8.28 -4.06 5.27
C VAL A 66 -7.14 -4.84 4.65
N LEU A 67 -6.41 -4.20 3.74
CA LEU A 67 -5.28 -4.79 3.06
C LEU A 67 -4.06 -4.83 3.99
N LYS A 68 -3.67 -6.04 4.38
CA LYS A 68 -2.44 -6.33 5.11
C LYS A 68 -1.26 -6.39 4.15
N GLY A 69 -0.12 -5.79 4.55
CA GLY A 69 1.09 -5.68 3.73
C GLY A 69 1.69 -7.02 3.27
N LYS A 70 1.48 -8.09 4.07
CA LYS A 70 2.00 -9.44 3.78
C LYS A 70 1.36 -10.13 2.58
N HIS A 71 0.20 -9.66 2.12
CA HIS A 71 -0.51 -10.25 0.99
C HIS A 71 -0.25 -9.44 -0.30
N THR A 72 -0.45 -10.08 -1.45
CA THR A 72 -0.30 -9.47 -2.78
C THR A 72 -1.62 -8.93 -3.30
N LEU A 73 -1.58 -8.09 -4.33
CA LEU A 73 -2.78 -7.58 -5.01
C LEU A 73 -3.70 -8.72 -5.49
N LYS A 74 -3.12 -9.73 -6.14
CA LYS A 74 -3.84 -10.92 -6.61
C LYS A 74 -4.61 -11.66 -5.51
N HIS A 75 -4.09 -11.69 -4.28
CA HIS A 75 -4.75 -12.35 -3.14
C HIS A 75 -6.11 -11.73 -2.81
N TYR A 76 -6.26 -10.41 -2.96
CA TYR A 76 -7.52 -9.71 -2.72
C TYR A 76 -8.47 -9.71 -3.92
N GLY A 77 -8.10 -10.42 -4.98
CA GLY A 77 -8.85 -10.43 -6.24
C GLY A 77 -8.56 -9.23 -7.12
N ILE A 78 -7.47 -8.49 -6.86
CA ILE A 78 -7.05 -7.40 -7.74
C ILE A 78 -6.33 -8.01 -8.93
N LYS A 79 -6.88 -7.85 -10.13
CA LYS A 79 -6.43 -8.52 -11.36
C LYS A 79 -6.51 -7.59 -12.57
N LYS A 80 -5.73 -7.92 -13.60
CA LYS A 80 -5.71 -7.20 -14.88
C LYS A 80 -7.08 -7.28 -15.55
N GLY A 81 -7.50 -6.18 -16.18
CA GLY A 81 -8.77 -6.09 -16.91
C GLY A 81 -9.99 -5.71 -16.06
N VAL A 82 -9.85 -5.59 -14.74
CA VAL A 82 -10.90 -5.04 -13.87
C VAL A 82 -10.65 -3.54 -13.72
N ASN A 83 -11.49 -2.71 -14.34
CA ASN A 83 -11.35 -1.25 -14.27
C ASN A 83 -11.88 -0.64 -12.96
N ASP A 84 -12.69 -1.39 -12.21
CA ASP A 84 -13.36 -0.92 -11.00
C ASP A 84 -12.63 -1.38 -9.71
N GLN A 85 -11.37 -0.97 -9.56
CA GLN A 85 -10.49 -1.41 -8.45
C GLN A 85 -10.08 -0.24 -7.56
N ALA A 86 -11.08 0.34 -6.89
CA ALA A 86 -10.88 1.45 -5.97
C ALA A 86 -10.48 0.97 -4.56
N ILE A 87 -9.27 1.29 -4.12
CA ILE A 87 -8.79 1.08 -2.75
C ILE A 87 -8.97 2.39 -1.98
N SER A 88 -9.75 2.38 -0.91
CA SER A 88 -9.82 3.52 0.00
C SER A 88 -8.59 3.52 0.92
N MET A 89 -7.79 4.57 0.83
CA MET A 89 -6.73 4.86 1.80
C MET A 89 -7.32 5.71 2.91
N ASP A 90 -7.50 5.11 4.08
CA ASP A 90 -7.78 5.86 5.28
C ASP A 90 -6.44 6.37 5.85
N ASP A 91 -6.29 7.70 5.91
CA ASP A 91 -5.20 8.42 6.60
C ASP A 91 -5.70 9.42 7.67
N THR A 92 -6.98 9.38 8.01
CA THR A 92 -7.65 10.32 8.93
C THR A 92 -7.22 10.21 10.40
N LYS A 93 -6.58 9.11 10.80
CA LYS A 93 -6.15 8.88 12.19
C LYS A 93 -4.82 8.14 12.25
N GLU A 94 -4.09 8.25 13.36
CA GLU A 94 -3.00 7.30 13.61
C GLU A 94 -3.59 5.94 13.98
N TRP A 95 -3.51 4.98 13.07
CA TRP A 95 -3.61 3.57 13.43
C TRP A 95 -2.29 3.17 14.10
N LYS A 96 -2.04 3.66 15.31
CA LYS A 96 -1.02 3.06 16.15
C LYS A 96 -1.42 1.60 16.33
N SER A 97 -0.49 0.70 16.03
CA SER A 97 -0.50 -0.60 16.68
C SER A 97 -0.54 -0.28 18.16
N SER A 98 -1.67 -0.51 18.80
CA SER A 98 -1.80 -0.39 20.24
C SER A 98 -0.85 -1.42 20.87
N SER A 99 0.41 -1.05 21.03
CA SER A 99 1.23 -1.57 22.10
C SER A 99 0.70 -0.86 23.34
N SER A 100 -0.14 -1.59 24.08
CA SER A 100 -0.60 -1.19 25.39
C SER A 100 0.55 -0.66 26.23
N SER A 101 0.24 0.42 26.94
CA SER A 101 1.01 1.04 28.00
C SER A 101 1.68 0.00 28.90
N SER A 102 3.00 0.08 29.05
CA SER A 102 3.65 -0.31 30.31
C SER A 102 4.06 0.98 30.98
N ASP A 103 3.12 1.48 31.77
CA ASP A 103 3.38 2.30 32.95
C ASP A 103 4.45 1.56 33.75
N SER A 104 5.62 2.17 33.92
CA SER A 104 6.60 1.69 34.88
C SER A 104 6.98 2.91 35.68
N ASP A 105 6.29 3.02 36.80
CA ASP A 105 6.47 3.95 37.90
C ASP A 105 7.94 4.37 38.05
N GLN A 106 8.19 5.68 37.93
CA GLN A 106 9.36 6.27 38.57
C GLN A 106 9.02 6.47 40.05
N ASP A 107 9.31 5.48 40.88
CA ASP A 107 9.38 5.69 42.34
C ASP A 107 10.84 5.93 42.75
N LYS A 108 11.06 7.19 43.15
CA LYS A 108 12.02 7.75 44.12
C LYS A 108 13.52 7.43 44.06
#